data_AF-W2QAV2-F1
#
_entry.id   AF-W2QAV2-F1
#
_cell.length_a   1.000
_cell.length_b   1.000
_cell.length_c   1.000
_cell.angle_alpha   90.00
_cell.angle_beta   90.00
_cell.angle_gamma   90.00
#
_symmetry.space_group_name_H-M   'P 1'
#
loop_
_entity.id
_entity.type
_entity.pdbx_description
1 polymer ?
#
loop_
_entity_poly.entity_id
_entity_poly.type
_entity_poly.pdbx_seq_one_letter_code
_entity_poly.pdbx_strand_id
1 'polypeptide(L)'
;MDVQSVAPVKRSRDEASKLLGEKMLQGWTMLGASCPVDDCYTPLMRNKQGKMYCVRCDQFVVTEEEAKKQAEQEAEELAATEKEEAEAEARREEERARRIEQQFRLEEQAKQAKEMQELEQVKARRATATYGAGIARLRFYFDRL
;
A
#
# COMPACT_ATOMS: atom_id res chain seq x y z
N MET A 1 22.03 -5.00 22.11
CA MET A 1 22.08 -4.53 20.72
C MET A 1 22.62 -3.12 20.79
N ASP A 2 23.94 -3.01 20.71
CA ASP A 2 24.66 -1.76 20.95
C ASP A 2 24.43 -0.79 19.79
N VAL A 3 23.73 0.31 20.08
CA VAL A 3 23.61 1.46 19.20
C VAL A 3 24.99 2.12 19.16
N GLN A 4 25.80 1.75 18.17
CA GLN A 4 27.05 2.44 17.90
C GLN A 4 26.74 3.88 17.49
N SER A 5 27.00 4.81 18.40
CA SER A 5 27.05 6.24 18.13
C SER A 5 28.15 6.52 17.09
N VAL A 6 27.77 6.65 15.82
CA VAL A 6 28.69 7.04 14.77
C VAL A 6 29.01 8.52 14.98
N ALA A 7 30.12 8.82 15.68
CA ALA A 7 30.64 10.17 15.72
C ALA A 7 30.89 10.64 14.28
N PRO A 8 30.47 11.86 13.88
CA PRO A 8 30.60 12.30 12.51
C PRO A 8 32.07 12.33 12.10
N VAL A 9 32.43 11.58 11.06
CA VAL A 9 33.78 11.56 10.50
C VAL A 9 34.07 12.95 9.92
N LYS A 10 35.00 13.68 10.55
CA LYS A 10 35.40 15.02 10.11
C LYS A 10 36.58 14.92 9.15
N ARG A 11 36.48 15.58 8.00
CA ARG A 11 37.59 15.73 7.04
C ARG A 11 38.74 16.56 7.64
N SER A 12 39.93 16.41 7.06
CA SER A 12 41.09 17.22 7.43
C SER A 12 40.85 18.70 7.08
N ARG A 13 41.60 19.61 7.70
CA ARG A 13 41.51 21.06 7.39
C ARG A 13 41.91 21.36 5.94
N ASP A 14 42.90 20.67 5.41
CA ASP A 14 43.38 20.85 4.04
C ASP A 14 42.33 20.39 3.02
N GLU A 15 41.71 19.24 3.27
CA GLU A 15 40.63 18.73 2.43
C GLU A 15 39.40 19.64 2.48
N ALA A 16 39.03 20.11 3.67
CA ALA A 16 37.95 21.09 3.81
C ALA A 16 38.25 22.38 3.02
N SER A 17 39.49 22.86 3.05
CA SER A 17 39.88 24.09 2.33
C SER A 17 39.78 23.91 0.81
N LYS A 18 40.20 22.74 0.29
CA LYS A 18 40.02 22.38 -1.12
C LYS A 18 38.54 22.34 -1.51
N LEU A 19 37.71 21.66 -0.71
CA LEU A 19 36.27 21.53 -0.96
C LEU A 19 35.52 22.87 -0.87
N LEU A 20 35.91 23.77 0.05
CA LEU A 20 35.37 25.14 0.09
C LEU A 20 35.61 25.84 -1.25
N GLY A 21 36.84 25.76 -1.77
CA GLY A 21 37.20 26.29 -3.09
C GLY A 21 36.33 25.73 -4.22
N GLU A 22 36.18 24.40 -4.26
CA GLU A 22 35.35 23.72 -5.26
C GLU A 22 33.88 24.16 -5.19
N LYS A 23 33.31 24.28 -3.98
CA LYS A 23 31.93 24.75 -3.80
C LYS A 23 31.76 26.21 -4.24
N MET A 24 32.71 27.09 -3.94
CA MET A 24 32.67 28.47 -4.42
C MET A 24 32.70 28.54 -5.95
N LEU A 25 33.52 27.72 -6.61
CA LEU A 25 33.54 27.61 -8.08
C LEU A 25 32.21 27.10 -8.66
N GLN A 26 31.48 26.27 -7.91
CA GLN A 26 30.12 25.83 -8.25
C GLN A 26 29.05 26.92 -8.00
N GLY A 27 29.45 28.11 -7.54
CA GLY A 27 28.56 29.23 -7.25
C GLY A 27 27.89 29.17 -5.88
N TRP A 28 28.48 28.46 -4.92
CA TRP A 28 28.03 28.49 -3.52
C TRP A 28 28.58 29.72 -2.81
N THR A 29 27.85 30.21 -1.82
CA THR A 29 28.24 31.38 -1.03
C THR A 29 28.79 30.95 0.32
N MET A 30 30.01 31.35 0.65
CA MET A 30 30.53 31.20 2.01
C MET A 30 29.83 32.19 2.95
N LEU A 31 29.36 31.71 4.09
CA LEU A 31 28.65 32.49 5.09
C LEU A 31 29.58 32.93 6.22
N GLY A 32 29.23 34.02 6.92
CA GLY A 32 29.90 34.45 8.14
C GLY A 32 29.58 33.61 9.38
N ALA A 33 28.79 32.53 9.22
CA ALA A 33 28.47 31.58 10.27
C ALA A 33 29.40 30.36 10.20
N SER A 34 29.79 29.83 11.36
CA SER A 34 30.61 28.63 11.47
C SER A 34 29.77 27.41 11.83
N CYS A 35 30.28 26.23 11.51
CA CYS A 35 29.62 24.97 11.83
C CYS A 35 29.45 24.82 13.35
N PRO A 36 28.23 24.51 13.84
CA PRO A 36 27.94 24.39 15.28
C PRO A 36 28.46 23.09 15.91
N VAL A 37 28.96 22.14 15.11
CA VAL A 37 29.56 20.92 15.62
C VAL A 37 30.85 21.26 16.36
N ASP A 38 30.96 20.77 17.60
CA ASP A 38 32.14 20.93 18.45
C ASP A 38 33.42 20.60 17.67
N ASP A 39 34.50 21.36 17.87
CA ASP A 39 35.79 21.20 17.19
C ASP A 39 35.79 21.30 15.64
N CYS A 40 34.68 21.68 15.00
CA CYS A 40 34.64 21.89 13.55
C CYS A 40 35.01 23.31 13.17
N TYR A 41 34.21 24.28 13.62
CA TYR A 41 34.33 25.74 13.36
C TYR A 41 34.57 26.13 11.90
N THR A 42 34.27 25.25 10.94
CA THR A 42 34.45 25.50 9.50
C THR A 42 33.33 26.42 9.02
N PRO A 43 33.62 27.45 8.19
CA PRO A 43 32.60 28.31 7.61
C PRO A 43 31.53 27.51 6.87
N LEU A 44 30.26 27.88 7.06
CA LEU A 44 29.15 27.27 6.35
C LEU A 44 29.08 27.78 4.91
N MET A 45 28.67 26.90 4.01
CA MET A 45 28.44 27.19 2.60
C MET A 45 26.94 27.13 2.31
N ARG A 46 26.42 28.11 1.57
CA ARG A 46 25.01 28.13 1.14
C ARG A 46 24.90 27.84 -0.35
N ASN A 47 24.03 26.90 -0.71
CA ASN A 47 23.74 26.62 -2.11
C ASN A 47 22.72 27.63 -2.69
N LYS A 48 22.41 27.49 -3.99
CA LYS A 48 21.41 28.33 -4.67
C LYS A 48 19.98 28.17 -4.15
N GLN A 49 19.69 27.06 -3.46
CA GLN A 49 18.39 26.78 -2.83
C GLN A 49 18.30 27.33 -1.40
N GLY A 50 19.35 28.01 -0.91
CA GLY A 50 19.37 28.56 0.45
C GLY A 50 19.84 27.58 1.55
N LYS A 51 20.11 26.31 1.23
CA LYS A 51 20.53 25.31 2.21
C LYS A 51 21.96 25.55 2.67
N MET A 52 22.20 25.51 3.98
CA MET A 52 23.52 25.66 4.58
C MET A 52 24.21 24.31 4.77
N TYR A 53 25.51 24.25 4.57
CA TYR A 53 26.27 23.01 4.53
C TYR A 53 27.70 23.20 5.03
N CYS A 54 28.19 22.24 5.82
CA CYS A 54 29.57 22.18 6.27
C CYS A 54 30.35 21.16 5.45
N VAL A 55 31.34 21.62 4.68
CA VAL A 55 32.18 20.73 3.86
C VAL A 55 33.06 19.78 4.68
N ARG A 56 33.41 20.17 5.91
CA ARG A 56 34.30 19.39 6.78
C ARG A 56 33.57 18.24 7.46
N CYS A 57 32.35 18.49 7.94
CA CYS A 57 31.48 17.47 8.53
C CYS A 57 30.72 16.66 7.48
N ASP A 58 30.67 17.14 6.24
CA ASP A 58 29.84 16.58 5.18
C ASP A 58 28.33 16.66 5.44
N GLN A 59 27.89 17.63 6.25
CA GLN A 59 26.51 17.69 6.74
C GLN A 59 25.83 19.00 6.38
N PHE A 60 24.54 18.93 6.06
CA PHE A 60 23.68 20.10 6.01
C PHE A 60 23.41 20.60 7.42
N VAL A 61 23.38 21.92 7.57
CA VAL A 61 23.02 22.59 8.81
C VAL A 61 21.68 23.26 8.57
N VAL A 62 20.72 22.94 9.42
CA VAL A 62 19.39 23.56 9.44
C VAL A 62 19.25 24.32 10.74
N THR A 63 18.50 25.42 10.69
CA THR A 63 18.11 26.14 11.90
C THR A 63 17.06 25.36 12.68
N GLU A 64 16.87 25.68 13.95
CA GLU A 64 15.82 25.06 14.77
C GLU A 64 14.42 25.26 14.17
N GLU A 65 14.17 26.42 13.57
CA GLU A 65 12.89 26.71 12.91
C GLU A 65 12.69 25.86 11.66
N GLU A 66 13.72 25.70 10.84
CA GLU A 66 13.66 24.84 9.64
C GLU A 66 13.51 23.37 10.03
N ALA A 67 14.19 22.91 11.08
CA ALA A 67 14.05 21.55 11.59
C ALA A 67 12.63 21.26 12.09
N LYS A 68 12.01 22.21 12.81
CA LYS A 68 10.60 22.09 13.24
C LYS A 68 9.66 22.00 12.04
N LYS A 69 9.82 22.89 11.06
CA LYS A 69 9.00 22.87 9.83
C LYS A 69 9.16 21.57 9.05
N GLN A 70 10.37 21.05 8.95
CA GLN A 70 10.63 19.76 8.30
C GLN A 70 9.95 18.61 9.06
N ALA A 71 10.09 18.57 10.38
CA ALA A 71 9.43 17.55 11.20
C ALA A 71 7.90 17.63 11.14
N GLU A 72 7.33 18.84 11.11
CA GLU A 72 5.88 19.05 10.94
C GLU A 72 5.41 18.58 9.56
N GLN A 73 6.15 18.90 8.50
CA GLN A 73 5.85 18.46 7.14
C GLN A 73 5.95 16.95 6.99
N GLU A 74 7.01 16.34 7.52
CA GLU A 74 7.20 14.88 7.52
C GLU A 74 6.07 14.18 8.30
N ALA A 75 5.67 14.73 9.45
CA ALA A 75 4.56 14.18 10.24
C ALA A 75 3.21 14.31 9.51
N GLU A 76 2.96 15.43 8.83
CA GLU A 76 1.75 15.63 8.03
C GLU A 76 1.71 14.67 6.82
N GLU A 77 2.84 14.50 6.12
CA GLU A 77 2.95 13.57 4.99
C GLU A 77 2.74 12.12 5.44
N LEU A 78 3.38 11.70 6.54
CA LEU A 78 3.17 10.37 7.12
C LEU A 78 1.70 10.15 7.50
N ALA A 79 1.09 11.11 8.21
CA ALA A 79 -0.33 11.03 8.58
C ALA A 79 -1.26 10.97 7.35
N ALA A 80 -0.93 11.69 6.27
CA ALA A 80 -1.68 11.62 5.02
C ALA A 80 -1.57 10.23 4.36
N THR A 81 -0.36 9.66 4.32
CA THR A 81 -0.15 8.30 3.77
C THR A 81 -0.86 7.23 4.59
N GLU A 82 -0.77 7.27 5.91
CA GLU A 82 -1.45 6.31 6.80
C GLU A 82 -2.97 6.36 6.63
N LYS A 83 -3.53 7.57 6.48
CA LYS A 83 -4.96 7.74 6.23
C LYS A 83 -5.37 7.19 4.86
N GLU A 84 -4.61 7.46 3.81
CA GLU A 84 -4.88 6.93 2.47
C GLU A 84 -4.83 5.40 2.45
N GLU A 85 -3.83 4.81 3.11
CA GLU A 85 -3.68 3.36 3.24
C GLU A 85 -4.85 2.74 4.01
N ALA A 86 -5.25 3.33 5.14
CA ALA A 86 -6.40 2.88 5.92
C ALA A 86 -7.72 2.96 5.12
N GLU A 87 -7.94 4.04 4.37
CA GLU A 87 -9.10 4.17 3.49
C GLU A 87 -9.07 3.14 2.34
N ALA A 88 -7.89 2.88 1.77
CA ALA A 88 -7.73 1.87 0.74
C ALA A 88 -7.98 0.45 1.26
N GLU A 89 -7.54 0.16 2.49
CA GLU A 89 -7.80 -1.11 3.17
C GLU A 89 -9.29 -1.29 3.45
N ALA A 90 -9.96 -0.29 4.01
CA ALA A 90 -11.40 -0.31 4.25
C ALA A 90 -12.20 -0.55 2.96
N ARG A 91 -11.84 0.09 1.85
CA ARG A 91 -12.45 -0.16 0.53
C ARG A 91 -12.27 -1.61 0.07
N ARG A 92 -11.07 -2.19 0.26
CA ARG A 92 -10.79 -3.59 -0.12
C ARG A 92 -11.59 -4.56 0.74
N GLU A 93 -11.73 -4.28 2.03
CA GLU A 93 -12.52 -5.10 2.94
C GLU A 93 -14.00 -5.06 2.58
N GLU A 94 -14.55 -3.88 2.27
CA GLU A 94 -15.93 -3.74 1.81
C GLU A 94 -16.18 -4.51 0.50
N GLU A 95 -15.26 -4.42 -0.47
CA GLU A 95 -15.38 -5.18 -1.72
C GLU A 95 -15.37 -6.69 -1.48
N ARG A 96 -14.50 -7.17 -0.57
CA ARG A 96 -14.46 -8.59 -0.17
C ARG A 96 -15.78 -9.02 0.46
N ALA A 97 -16.33 -8.23 1.37
CA ALA A 97 -17.62 -8.51 2.01
C ALA A 97 -18.76 -8.61 0.98
N ARG A 98 -18.83 -7.65 0.04
CA ARG A 98 -19.81 -7.67 -1.05
C ARG A 98 -19.67 -8.91 -1.94
N ARG A 99 -18.45 -9.31 -2.26
CA ARG A 99 -18.20 -10.52 -3.08
C ARG A 99 -18.67 -11.78 -2.37
N ILE A 100 -18.38 -11.90 -1.08
CA ILE A 100 -18.83 -13.04 -0.25
C ILE A 100 -20.36 -13.10 -0.21
N GLU A 101 -21.02 -11.97 0.03
CA GLU A 101 -22.49 -11.92 0.07
C GLU A 101 -23.11 -12.30 -1.28
N GLN A 102 -22.57 -11.78 -2.39
CA GLN A 102 -23.02 -12.13 -3.74
C GLN A 102 -22.85 -13.62 -4.01
N GLN A 103 -21.73 -14.21 -3.61
CA GLN A 103 -21.47 -15.64 -3.78
C GLN A 103 -22.50 -16.49 -3.05
N PHE A 104 -22.75 -16.22 -1.76
CA PHE A 104 -23.77 -16.93 -1.00
C PHE A 104 -25.16 -16.85 -1.63
N ARG A 105 -25.54 -15.66 -2.12
CA ARG A 105 -26.83 -15.46 -2.80
C ARG A 105 -26.95 -16.32 -4.06
N LEU A 106 -25.90 -16.39 -4.87
CA LEU A 106 -25.87 -17.21 -6.09
C LEU A 106 -25.89 -18.70 -5.77
N GLU A 107 -25.16 -19.13 -4.74
CA GLU A 107 -25.15 -20.53 -4.30
C GLU A 107 -26.53 -20.98 -3.82
N GLU A 108 -27.23 -20.15 -3.05
CA GLU A 108 -28.61 -20.42 -2.61
C GLU A 108 -29.59 -20.47 -3.80
N GLN A 109 -29.51 -19.52 -4.74
CA GLN A 109 -30.32 -19.55 -5.96
C GLN A 109 -30.05 -20.81 -6.80
N ALA A 110 -28.78 -21.20 -6.95
CA ALA A 110 -28.39 -22.40 -7.68
C ALA A 110 -28.90 -23.67 -7.00
N LYS A 111 -28.88 -23.72 -5.66
CA LYS A 111 -29.43 -24.83 -4.88
C LYS A 111 -30.94 -24.95 -5.07
N GLN A 112 -31.68 -23.85 -4.92
CA GLN A 112 -33.13 -23.81 -5.15
C GLN A 112 -33.50 -24.22 -6.59
N ALA A 113 -32.74 -23.75 -7.58
CA ALA A 113 -32.95 -24.11 -8.98
C ALA A 113 -32.70 -25.61 -9.24
N LYS A 114 -31.65 -26.19 -8.64
CA LYS A 114 -31.39 -27.63 -8.71
C LYS A 114 -32.51 -28.45 -8.06
N GLU A 115 -32.94 -28.06 -6.85
CA GLU A 115 -34.06 -28.71 -6.15
C GLU A 115 -35.36 -28.66 -6.99
N MET A 116 -35.65 -27.52 -7.61
CA MET A 116 -36.79 -27.37 -8.52
C MET A 116 -36.69 -28.30 -9.74
N GLN A 117 -35.52 -28.34 -10.39
CA GLN A 117 -35.27 -29.22 -11.52
C GLN A 117 -35.40 -30.70 -11.15
N GLU A 118 -34.89 -31.11 -9.99
CA GLU A 118 -35.03 -32.49 -9.50
C GLU A 118 -36.50 -32.86 -9.27
N LEU A 119 -37.29 -31.99 -8.65
CA LEU A 119 -38.72 -32.20 -8.48
C LEU A 119 -39.45 -32.30 -9.82
N GLU A 120 -39.12 -31.45 -10.79
CA GLU A 120 -39.66 -31.53 -12.15
C GLU A 120 -39.29 -32.85 -12.85
N GLN A 121 -38.03 -33.29 -12.73
CA GLN A 121 -37.59 -34.58 -13.27
C GLN A 121 -38.33 -35.75 -12.62
N VAL A 122 -38.50 -35.75 -11.29
CA VAL A 122 -39.25 -36.78 -10.57
C VAL A 122 -40.72 -36.79 -11.02
N LYS A 123 -41.35 -35.62 -11.16
CA LYS A 123 -42.72 -35.49 -11.68
C LYS A 123 -42.84 -36.01 -13.11
N ALA A 124 -41.91 -35.65 -13.99
CA ALA A 124 -41.86 -36.12 -15.38
C ALA A 124 -41.65 -37.64 -15.45
N ARG A 125 -40.72 -38.21 -14.68
CA ARG A 125 -40.49 -39.66 -14.59
C ARG A 125 -41.72 -40.41 -14.06
N ARG A 126 -42.42 -39.85 -13.06
CA ARG A 126 -43.67 -40.44 -12.53
C ARG A 126 -44.79 -40.39 -13.56
N ALA A 127 -44.93 -39.29 -14.29
CA ALA A 127 -45.88 -39.17 -15.38
C ALA A 127 -45.59 -40.22 -16.47
N THR A 128 -44.36 -40.28 -17.01
CA THR A 128 -44.01 -41.27 -18.05
C THR A 128 -44.21 -42.71 -17.59
N ALA A 129 -43.93 -43.04 -16.32
CA ALA A 129 -44.20 -44.37 -15.76
C ALA A 129 -45.71 -44.69 -15.68
N THR A 130 -46.55 -43.73 -15.26
CA THR A 130 -48.01 -43.93 -15.21
C THR A 130 -48.64 -44.08 -16.59
N TYR A 131 -48.23 -43.25 -17.56
CA TYR A 131 -48.66 -43.38 -18.96
C TYR A 131 -48.17 -44.70 -19.58
N GLY A 132 -46.93 -45.10 -19.33
CA GLY A 132 -46.38 -46.38 -19.78
C GLY A 132 -47.10 -47.60 -19.19
N ALA A 133 -47.44 -47.59 -17.91
CA ALA A 133 -48.20 -48.65 -17.25
C ALA A 133 -49.65 -48.74 -17.77
N GLY A 134 -50.29 -47.59 -18.04
CA GLY A 134 -51.62 -47.54 -18.66
C GLY A 134 -51.63 -48.13 -20.07
N ILE A 135 -50.62 -47.79 -20.89
CA ILE A 135 -50.46 -48.33 -22.25
C ILE A 135 -50.17 -49.83 -22.23
N ALA A 136 -49.27 -50.31 -21.35
CA ALA A 136 -48.96 -51.72 -21.21
C ALA A 136 -50.17 -52.55 -20.74
N ARG A 137 -50.97 -51.99 -19.81
CA ARG A 137 -52.20 -52.64 -19.31
C ARG A 137 -53.30 -52.71 -20.38
N LEU A 138 -53.48 -51.66 -21.18
CA LEU A 138 -54.41 -51.67 -22.32
C LEU A 138 -54.01 -52.69 -23.38
N ARG A 139 -52.70 -52.81 -23.67
CA ARG A 139 -52.17 -53.78 -24.64
C ARG A 139 -52.36 -55.23 -24.17
N PHE A 140 -52.12 -55.50 -22.90
CA PHE A 140 -52.34 -56.83 -22.31
C PHE A 140 -53.83 -57.22 -22.22
N TYR A 141 -54.73 -56.23 -22.08
CA TYR A 141 -56.18 -56.47 -22.11
C TYR A 141 -56.65 -56.84 -23.51
N PHE A 142 -56.08 -56.22 -24.54
CA PHE A 142 -56.39 -56.50 -25.94
C PHE A 142 -55.84 -57.85 -26.42
N ASP A 143 -54.65 -58.26 -25.97
CA ASP A 143 -54.02 -59.55 -26.33
C ASP A 143 -54.68 -60.78 -25.65
N ARG A 144 -55.66 -60.58 -24.76
CA ARG A 144 -56.34 -61.65 -24.01
C ARG A 144 -57.81 -61.88 -24.41
N LEU A 145 -58.29 -61.13 -25.41
CA LEU A 145 -59.58 -61.31 -26.09
C LEU A 145 -59.38 -62.13 -27.37
#